data_AF-A0A357YAY8-F1
#
_entry.id   AF-A0A357YAY8-F1
#
_cell.length_a   1.000
_cell.length_b   1.000
_cell.length_c   1.000
_cell.angle_alpha   90.00
_cell.angle_beta   90.00
_cell.angle_gamma   90.00
#
_symmetry.space_group_name_H-M   'P 1'
#
loop_
_entity.id
_entity.type
_entity.pdbx_description
1 polymer ?
#
loop_
_entity_poly.entity_id
_entity_poly.type
_entity_poly.pdbx_seq_one_letter_code
_entity_poly.pdbx_strand_id
1 'polypeptide(L)'
;NPYDFSDKMCSDPLQSSKRWKVGGINGQPIDVYFSVATDTLTTVYNSMQKLTDNDARKWKGFKAELGFMVNGVFTKSTSLDGLGFSARTGKYFTTTTSALQSAETLSAVWAQGLAGPADANHPATGYFDPIYRFSYFLNATEDMIDSGLITSNYYALFGDWNNLSGVPYAYYYDDDANPNTDNTLMANCDGTFVVTDPVTSAGTCSGTWVTYRSQAGLDASGIAYPSDGVKKPVPADILAAWQANYLYTNAPLEDLANLGLNYYITVNKLNANWKTPNQFVLRFTPKY
;
A
#
# COMPACT_ATOMS: atom_id res chain seq x y z
N ASN A 1 -16.87 0.93 -13.37
CA ASN A 1 -15.89 0.18 -14.18
C ASN A 1 -15.37 1.13 -15.23
N PRO A 2 -14.06 1.33 -15.41
CA PRO A 2 -13.55 2.26 -16.44
C PRO A 2 -14.00 1.93 -17.87
N TYR A 3 -14.44 0.69 -18.13
CA TYR A 3 -14.86 0.24 -19.46
C TYR A 3 -16.37 0.27 -19.69
N ASP A 4 -17.19 0.07 -18.64
CA ASP A 4 -18.66 -0.06 -18.75
C ASP A 4 -19.46 0.86 -17.80
N PHE A 5 -18.76 1.65 -16.97
CA PHE A 5 -19.32 2.58 -15.99
C PHE A 5 -20.21 1.99 -14.88
N SER A 6 -20.35 0.66 -14.78
CA SER A 6 -21.06 0.02 -13.66
C SER A 6 -20.32 0.18 -12.32
N ASP A 7 -21.01 0.03 -11.20
CA ASP A 7 -20.36 0.05 -9.89
C ASP A 7 -19.38 -1.13 -9.75
N LYS A 8 -18.23 -0.86 -9.14
CA LYS A 8 -17.24 -1.91 -8.85
C LYS A 8 -17.77 -2.83 -7.77
N MET A 9 -17.89 -4.11 -8.07
CA MET A 9 -18.42 -5.11 -7.14
C MET A 9 -17.30 -5.93 -6.51
N CYS A 10 -17.51 -6.39 -5.27
CA CYS A 10 -16.57 -7.29 -4.60
C CYS A 10 -16.29 -8.55 -5.45
N SER A 11 -17.26 -9.00 -6.23
CA SER A 11 -17.18 -10.13 -7.16
C SER A 11 -16.40 -9.87 -8.45
N ASP A 12 -16.02 -8.62 -8.78
CA ASP A 12 -15.26 -8.37 -10.02
C ASP A 12 -13.93 -9.15 -10.03
N PRO A 13 -13.38 -9.50 -11.21
CA PRO A 13 -12.10 -10.19 -11.32
C PRO A 13 -10.94 -9.48 -10.59
N LEU A 14 -9.85 -10.22 -10.35
CA LEU A 14 -8.59 -9.64 -9.87
C LEU A 14 -8.11 -8.53 -10.85
N GLN A 15 -7.36 -7.55 -10.33
CA GLN A 15 -6.83 -6.41 -11.11
C GLN A 15 -7.89 -5.52 -11.80
N SER A 16 -9.15 -5.59 -11.38
CA SER A 16 -10.23 -4.76 -11.93
C SER A 16 -10.24 -3.30 -11.43
N SER A 17 -9.11 -2.76 -10.95
CA SER A 17 -8.99 -1.37 -10.48
C SER A 17 -10.00 -0.96 -9.39
N LYS A 18 -10.34 -1.89 -8.48
CA LYS A 18 -11.26 -1.63 -7.35
C LYS A 18 -10.65 -0.76 -6.25
N ARG A 19 -9.33 -0.57 -6.27
CA ARG A 19 -8.62 0.25 -5.28
C ARG A 19 -8.67 1.72 -5.65
N TRP A 20 -9.20 2.53 -4.75
CA TRP A 20 -9.06 3.99 -4.84
C TRP A 20 -7.77 4.42 -4.13
N LYS A 21 -7.16 5.52 -4.59
CA LYS A 21 -5.82 5.94 -4.17
C LYS A 21 -5.88 7.33 -3.56
N VAL A 22 -5.15 7.55 -2.48
CA VAL A 22 -4.93 8.87 -1.88
C VAL A 22 -3.48 9.00 -1.45
N GLY A 23 -2.94 10.22 -1.53
CA GLY A 23 -1.60 10.54 -1.07
C GLY A 23 -1.65 11.74 -0.13
N GLY A 24 -0.95 11.66 1.00
CA GLY A 24 -0.85 12.80 1.91
C GLY A 24 0.38 13.63 1.60
N ILE A 25 0.24 14.95 1.76
CA ILE A 25 1.30 15.92 1.51
C ILE A 25 1.35 16.92 2.68
N ASN A 26 2.54 17.47 2.96
CA ASN A 26 2.74 18.58 3.89
C ASN A 26 2.19 18.36 5.32
N GLY A 27 2.13 17.11 5.77
CA GLY A 27 1.61 16.74 7.08
C GLY A 27 0.16 17.09 7.35
N GLN A 28 -0.62 17.41 6.32
CA GLN A 28 -2.02 17.73 6.48
C GLN A 28 -2.88 16.48 6.50
N PRO A 29 -4.02 16.50 7.21
CA PRO A 29 -5.01 15.46 7.08
C PRO A 29 -5.53 15.35 5.63
N ILE A 30 -5.87 14.15 5.21
CA ILE A 30 -6.55 13.87 3.95
C ILE A 30 -8.02 13.63 4.26
N ASP A 31 -8.90 14.47 3.73
CA ASP A 31 -10.35 14.32 3.87
C ASP A 31 -10.96 13.73 2.59
N VAL A 32 -11.57 12.57 2.72
CA VAL A 32 -12.27 11.89 1.62
C VAL A 32 -13.76 11.99 1.87
N TYR A 33 -14.47 12.67 0.98
CA TYR A 33 -15.90 12.92 1.08
C TYR A 33 -16.68 11.81 0.39
N PHE A 34 -17.66 11.25 1.10
CA PHE A 34 -18.55 10.22 0.59
C PHE A 34 -19.98 10.72 0.60
N SER A 35 -20.64 10.62 -0.55
CA SER A 35 -22.08 10.78 -0.67
C SER A 35 -22.74 9.41 -0.59
N VAL A 36 -23.78 9.30 0.21
CA VAL A 36 -24.55 8.07 0.40
C VAL A 36 -25.96 8.28 -0.14
N ALA A 37 -26.52 7.29 -0.82
CA ALA A 37 -27.93 7.34 -1.17
C ALA A 37 -28.79 7.37 0.09
N THR A 38 -29.90 8.10 0.07
CA THR A 38 -30.92 8.00 1.11
C THR A 38 -31.55 6.62 1.00
N ASP A 39 -31.16 5.70 1.88
CA ASP A 39 -31.68 4.34 1.93
C ASP A 39 -32.32 4.09 3.30
N THR A 40 -33.33 3.23 3.33
CA THR A 40 -33.97 2.72 4.54
C THR A 40 -33.22 1.53 5.15
N LEU A 41 -32.23 0.99 4.44
CA LEU A 41 -31.47 -0.20 4.82
C LEU A 41 -30.10 0.13 5.45
N THR A 42 -29.44 -0.92 5.92
CA THR A 42 -28.04 -0.89 6.34
C THR A 42 -27.18 -1.49 5.25
N THR A 43 -26.15 -0.76 4.83
CA THR A 43 -25.23 -1.16 3.77
C THR A 43 -23.82 -1.28 4.33
N VAL A 44 -23.13 -2.35 3.93
CA VAL A 44 -21.75 -2.64 4.33
C VAL A 44 -20.86 -2.51 3.11
N TYR A 45 -19.97 -1.53 3.12
CA TYR A 45 -19.04 -1.25 2.03
C TYR A 45 -17.66 -1.80 2.37
N ASN A 46 -17.07 -2.58 1.47
CA ASN A 46 -15.66 -2.91 1.56
C ASN A 46 -14.84 -1.78 0.92
N SER A 47 -13.94 -1.18 1.68
CA SER A 47 -12.98 -0.21 1.18
C SER A 47 -11.64 -0.90 0.93
N MET A 48 -11.26 -0.98 -0.34
CA MET A 48 -9.91 -1.34 -0.76
C MET A 48 -9.20 -0.05 -1.20
N GLN A 49 -8.13 0.32 -0.51
CA GLN A 49 -7.47 1.61 -0.70
C GLN A 49 -5.96 1.44 -0.85
N LYS A 50 -5.32 2.36 -1.58
CA LYS A 50 -3.87 2.61 -1.52
C LYS A 50 -3.64 3.99 -0.89
N LEU A 51 -3.04 4.02 0.28
CA LEU A 51 -2.59 5.24 0.97
C LEU A 51 -1.09 5.42 0.69
N THR A 52 -0.71 6.57 0.18
CA THR A 52 0.67 6.90 -0.16
C THR A 52 1.22 7.97 0.77
N ASP A 53 2.40 7.74 1.34
CA ASP A 53 3.18 8.81 1.97
C ASP A 53 3.88 9.62 0.85
N ASN A 54 3.32 10.79 0.53
CA ASN A 54 3.87 11.72 -0.44
C ASN A 54 4.40 12.99 0.25
N ASP A 55 4.73 12.88 1.53
CA ASP A 55 5.24 13.99 2.33
C ASP A 55 6.76 14.10 2.23
N ALA A 56 7.32 15.24 2.65
CA ALA A 56 8.77 15.41 2.74
C ALA A 56 9.39 14.61 3.91
N ARG A 57 8.60 14.25 4.91
CA ARG A 57 9.01 13.50 6.09
C ARG A 57 8.28 12.17 6.14
N LYS A 58 9.03 11.10 6.42
CA LYS A 58 8.49 9.75 6.64
C LYS A 58 7.42 9.75 7.72
N TRP A 59 6.31 9.08 7.45
CA TRP A 59 5.28 8.83 8.45
C TRP A 59 5.66 7.64 9.35
N LYS A 60 5.36 7.75 10.64
CA LYS A 60 5.40 6.62 11.59
C LYS A 60 4.14 5.77 11.57
N GLY A 61 3.14 6.20 10.79
CA GLY A 61 1.83 5.59 10.72
C GLY A 61 0.75 6.61 10.41
N PHE A 62 -0.50 6.23 10.67
CA PHE A 62 -1.67 7.05 10.39
C PHE A 62 -2.79 6.76 11.39
N LYS A 63 -3.75 7.67 11.44
CA LYS A 63 -5.05 7.47 12.07
C LYS A 63 -6.13 7.79 11.06
N ALA A 64 -7.12 6.92 10.92
CA ALA A 64 -8.31 7.13 10.10
C ALA A 64 -9.53 7.34 11.01
N GLU A 65 -10.27 8.42 10.79
CA GLU A 65 -11.44 8.78 11.60
C GLU A 65 -12.65 9.05 10.71
N LEU A 66 -13.81 8.55 11.12
CA LEU A 66 -15.09 8.86 10.49
C LEU A 66 -15.69 10.14 11.10
N GLY A 67 -16.45 10.87 10.31
CA GLY A 67 -17.11 12.09 10.78
C GLY A 67 -17.74 12.91 9.67
N PHE A 68 -17.88 14.21 9.92
CA PHE A 68 -18.63 15.15 9.12
C PHE A 68 -17.86 16.46 8.97
N MET A 69 -17.98 17.13 7.83
CA MET A 69 -17.42 18.48 7.65
C MET A 69 -18.51 19.52 7.89
N VAL A 70 -18.47 20.16 9.06
CA VAL A 70 -19.45 21.15 9.49
C VAL A 70 -18.79 22.52 9.47
N ASN A 71 -19.26 23.42 8.60
CA ASN A 71 -18.68 24.76 8.42
C ASN A 71 -17.16 24.75 8.17
N GLY A 72 -16.68 23.78 7.39
CA GLY A 72 -15.26 23.61 7.08
C GLY A 72 -14.43 22.98 8.22
N VAL A 73 -15.06 22.54 9.30
CA VAL A 73 -14.39 21.89 10.44
C VAL A 73 -14.80 20.43 10.54
N PHE A 74 -13.81 19.54 10.60
CA PHE A 74 -14.05 18.12 10.80
C PHE A 74 -14.56 17.87 12.21
N THR A 75 -15.75 17.28 12.26
CA THR A 75 -16.44 16.92 13.47
C THR A 75 -16.60 15.40 13.47
N LYS A 76 -15.96 14.72 14.41
CA LYS A 76 -15.99 13.26 14.51
C LYS A 76 -17.40 12.71 14.58
N SER A 77 -17.59 11.51 14.02
CA SER A 77 -18.76 10.68 14.29
C SER A 77 -18.81 10.29 15.76
N THR A 78 -20.00 9.87 16.18
CA THR A 78 -20.25 9.44 17.55
C THR A 78 -20.94 8.10 17.54
N SER A 79 -20.68 7.27 18.55
CA SER A 79 -21.26 5.93 18.63
C SER A 79 -22.77 5.91 18.35
N LEU A 80 -23.17 4.93 17.54
CA LEU A 80 -24.55 4.66 17.13
C LEU A 80 -25.21 5.76 16.28
N ASP A 81 -24.44 6.67 15.70
CA ASP A 81 -24.96 7.64 14.71
C ASP A 81 -25.28 7.00 13.35
N GLY A 82 -24.98 5.70 13.20
CA GLY A 82 -25.26 4.94 11.99
C GLY A 82 -24.13 4.92 10.96
N LEU A 83 -22.95 5.40 11.34
CA LEU A 83 -21.71 5.31 10.59
C LEU A 83 -20.66 4.61 11.45
N GLY A 84 -19.95 3.63 10.89
CA GLY A 84 -18.82 3.05 11.62
C GLY A 84 -18.00 2.04 10.84
N PHE A 85 -16.76 1.86 11.26
CA PHE A 85 -15.93 0.74 10.85
C PHE A 85 -16.49 -0.56 11.43
N SER A 86 -16.50 -1.60 10.60
CA SER A 86 -17.19 -2.84 10.92
C SER A 86 -16.46 -4.08 10.42
N ALA A 87 -16.90 -5.23 10.91
CA ALA A 87 -16.61 -6.50 10.27
C ALA A 87 -17.44 -6.64 8.98
N ARG A 88 -17.10 -7.63 8.15
CA ARG A 88 -17.84 -7.97 6.91
C ARG A 88 -19.35 -8.14 7.09
N THR A 89 -19.82 -8.51 8.28
CA THR A 89 -21.24 -8.68 8.62
C THR A 89 -21.96 -7.39 8.98
N GLY A 90 -21.26 -6.25 8.99
CA GLY A 90 -21.78 -4.95 9.39
C GLY A 90 -21.79 -4.69 10.90
N LYS A 91 -21.27 -5.63 11.70
CA LYS A 91 -21.10 -5.40 13.14
C LYS A 91 -19.97 -4.41 13.38
N TYR A 92 -20.27 -3.27 13.99
CA TYR A 92 -19.26 -2.27 14.35
C TYR A 92 -18.18 -2.85 15.26
N PHE A 93 -16.97 -2.37 15.07
CA PHE A 93 -15.88 -2.65 16.01
C PHE A 93 -16.12 -1.89 17.31
N THR A 94 -16.03 -2.57 18.45
CA THR A 94 -16.00 -1.90 19.76
C THR A 94 -14.55 -1.68 20.18
N THR A 95 -13.74 -2.72 20.09
CA THR A 95 -12.28 -2.69 20.17
C THR A 95 -11.77 -3.97 19.50
N THR A 96 -11.00 -3.85 18.43
CA THR A 96 -10.37 -4.99 17.74
C THR A 96 -8.98 -4.62 17.25
N THR A 97 -8.24 -5.62 16.77
CA THR A 97 -6.95 -5.42 16.11
C THR A 97 -6.85 -6.25 14.83
N SER A 98 -6.10 -5.78 13.83
CA SER A 98 -5.80 -6.55 12.62
C SER A 98 -5.09 -7.88 12.93
N ALA A 99 -4.40 -8.00 14.06
CA ALA A 99 -3.78 -9.27 14.48
C ALA A 99 -4.79 -10.39 14.76
N LEU A 100 -6.05 -10.04 15.05
CA LEU A 100 -7.15 -10.98 15.33
C LEU A 100 -8.16 -11.07 14.19
N GLN A 101 -7.91 -10.38 13.07
CA GLN A 101 -8.81 -10.32 11.93
C GLN A 101 -8.16 -10.94 10.70
N SER A 102 -8.97 -11.45 9.78
CA SER A 102 -8.46 -11.79 8.46
C SER A 102 -8.02 -10.52 7.74
N ALA A 103 -7.04 -10.64 6.83
CA ALA A 103 -6.60 -9.51 6.02
C ALA A 103 -7.73 -8.93 5.15
N GLU A 104 -8.73 -9.75 4.82
CA GLU A 104 -9.96 -9.34 4.14
C GLU A 104 -10.88 -8.46 5.00
N THR A 105 -10.73 -8.48 6.32
CA THR A 105 -11.58 -7.71 7.24
C THR A 105 -10.93 -6.41 7.68
N LEU A 106 -9.66 -6.47 8.11
CA LEU A 106 -8.92 -5.31 8.58
C LEU A 106 -7.42 -5.53 8.35
N SER A 107 -6.82 -4.79 7.41
CA SER A 107 -5.38 -4.88 7.17
C SER A 107 -4.76 -3.59 6.63
N ALA A 108 -3.46 -3.46 6.89
CA ALA A 108 -2.57 -2.45 6.35
C ALA A 108 -1.28 -3.13 5.91
N VAL A 109 -1.15 -3.45 4.62
CA VAL A 109 -0.05 -4.25 4.07
C VAL A 109 0.57 -3.57 2.85
N TRP A 110 1.89 -3.66 2.72
CA TRP A 110 2.57 -3.26 1.48
C TRP A 110 2.36 -4.31 0.38
N ALA A 111 2.80 -4.05 -0.85
CA ALA A 111 2.71 -5.01 -1.95
C ALA A 111 3.30 -6.39 -1.57
N GLN A 112 2.70 -7.49 -2.07
CA GLN A 112 3.17 -8.85 -1.78
C GLN A 112 4.58 -9.09 -2.32
N GLY A 113 4.87 -8.57 -3.52
CA GLY A 113 6.18 -8.71 -4.15
C GLY A 113 7.35 -8.11 -3.35
N LEU A 114 7.08 -7.25 -2.35
CA LEU A 114 8.11 -6.72 -1.46
C LEU A 114 8.44 -7.67 -0.31
N ALA A 115 7.44 -8.33 0.27
CA ALA A 115 7.61 -9.16 1.46
C ALA A 115 6.37 -10.04 1.68
N GLY A 116 6.56 -11.32 1.98
CA GLY A 116 5.51 -12.31 2.24
C GLY A 116 5.77 -13.66 1.58
N PRO A 117 5.09 -14.72 2.02
CA PRO A 117 5.13 -16.01 1.36
C PRO A 117 4.41 -15.95 0.01
N ALA A 118 4.73 -16.90 -0.86
CA ALA A 118 3.94 -17.14 -2.07
C ALA A 118 2.50 -17.49 -1.69
N ASP A 119 1.54 -17.02 -2.49
CA ASP A 119 0.12 -17.30 -2.34
C ASP A 119 -0.52 -17.60 -3.70
N ALA A 120 -1.83 -17.90 -3.71
CA ALA A 120 -2.55 -18.28 -4.92
C ALA A 120 -2.56 -17.18 -6.01
N ASN A 121 -2.38 -15.92 -5.63
CA ASN A 121 -2.36 -14.77 -6.54
C ASN A 121 -0.93 -14.25 -6.80
N HIS A 122 0.05 -14.69 -6.00
CA HIS A 122 1.45 -14.30 -6.12
C HIS A 122 2.33 -15.55 -5.96
N PRO A 123 2.65 -16.25 -7.07
CA PRO A 123 3.37 -17.52 -7.00
C PRO A 123 4.83 -17.38 -6.55
N ALA A 124 5.38 -16.17 -6.59
CA ALA A 124 6.71 -15.85 -6.07
C ALA A 124 6.62 -15.30 -4.63
N THR A 125 7.66 -15.57 -3.84
CA THR A 125 7.83 -14.96 -2.52
C THR A 125 8.23 -13.49 -2.64
N GLY A 126 7.96 -12.72 -1.59
CA GLY A 126 8.37 -11.33 -1.49
C GLY A 126 9.88 -11.16 -1.53
N TYR A 127 10.33 -10.06 -2.13
CA TYR A 127 11.73 -9.79 -2.44
C TYR A 127 12.60 -9.60 -1.18
N PHE A 128 12.20 -8.77 -0.21
CA PHE A 128 13.00 -8.48 0.98
C PHE A 128 12.85 -9.51 2.09
N ASP A 129 11.66 -10.10 2.23
CA ASP A 129 11.35 -11.10 3.25
C ASP A 129 10.39 -12.13 2.66
N PRO A 130 10.83 -13.37 2.39
CA PRO A 130 9.99 -14.38 1.75
C PRO A 130 9.01 -15.04 2.73
N ILE A 131 9.04 -14.71 4.02
CA ILE A 131 8.29 -15.39 5.07
C ILE A 131 7.18 -14.49 5.64
N TYR A 132 7.50 -13.23 5.94
CA TYR A 132 6.59 -12.33 6.63
C TYR A 132 6.23 -11.11 5.79
N ARG A 133 4.94 -10.73 5.77
CA ARG A 133 4.46 -9.52 5.10
C ARG A 133 4.98 -8.27 5.82
N PHE A 134 5.29 -7.22 5.06
CA PHE A 134 5.38 -5.87 5.63
C PHE A 134 3.98 -5.36 5.93
N SER A 135 3.77 -4.84 7.14
CA SER A 135 2.46 -4.33 7.56
C SER A 135 2.52 -3.34 8.71
N TYR A 136 1.40 -2.67 8.95
CA TYR A 136 1.09 -2.06 10.24
C TYR A 136 0.11 -2.95 10.99
N PHE A 137 0.31 -3.10 12.30
CA PHE A 137 -0.78 -3.51 13.17
C PHE A 137 -1.82 -2.40 13.22
N LEU A 138 -3.10 -2.73 13.18
CA LEU A 138 -4.19 -1.76 13.30
C LEU A 138 -4.97 -2.04 14.56
N ASN A 139 -5.42 -0.98 15.23
CA ASN A 139 -6.43 -1.02 16.27
C ASN A 139 -7.67 -0.32 15.75
N ALA A 140 -8.84 -0.92 15.91
CA ALA A 140 -10.08 -0.34 15.39
C ALA A 140 -11.20 -0.31 16.44
N THR A 141 -11.96 0.78 16.38
CA THR A 141 -13.22 1.03 17.08
C THR A 141 -14.27 1.43 16.05
N GLU A 142 -15.48 1.78 16.47
CA GLU A 142 -16.57 2.18 15.59
C GLU A 142 -16.15 3.37 14.72
N ASP A 143 -15.48 4.36 15.31
CA ASP A 143 -15.24 5.64 14.64
C ASP A 143 -13.77 5.86 14.22
N MET A 144 -12.88 4.91 14.53
CA MET A 144 -11.44 5.09 14.37
C MET A 144 -10.73 3.80 13.99
N ILE A 145 -9.80 3.91 13.04
CA ILE A 145 -8.69 2.96 12.84
C ILE A 145 -7.39 3.69 13.17
N ASP A 146 -6.58 3.10 14.04
CA ASP A 146 -5.28 3.64 14.44
C ASP A 146 -4.16 2.66 14.09
N SER A 147 -3.14 3.13 13.37
CA SER A 147 -1.96 2.30 13.13
C SER A 147 -1.14 2.19 14.42
N GLY A 148 -0.86 0.95 14.83
CA GLY A 148 0.14 0.62 15.82
C GLY A 148 1.54 0.59 15.21
N LEU A 149 2.36 -0.34 15.68
CA LEU A 149 3.73 -0.50 15.20
C LEU A 149 3.76 -1.02 13.76
N ILE A 150 4.70 -0.49 12.99
CA ILE A 150 5.16 -1.10 11.74
C ILE A 150 5.90 -2.41 12.06
N THR A 151 5.80 -3.41 11.19
CA THR A 151 6.47 -4.69 11.42
C THR A 151 7.99 -4.54 11.50
N SER A 152 8.62 -5.33 12.37
CA SER A 152 10.06 -5.24 12.64
C SER A 152 10.92 -5.52 11.40
N ASN A 153 10.46 -6.39 10.49
CA ASN A 153 11.15 -6.70 9.25
C ASN A 153 11.19 -5.50 8.27
N TYR A 154 10.14 -4.68 8.21
CA TYR A 154 10.19 -3.42 7.46
C TYR A 154 11.10 -2.41 8.17
N TYR A 155 10.88 -2.22 9.48
CA TYR A 155 11.60 -1.21 10.26
C TYR A 155 13.12 -1.43 10.25
N ALA A 156 13.56 -2.69 10.32
CA ALA A 156 14.98 -3.04 10.27
C ALA A 156 15.66 -2.65 8.95
N LEU A 157 14.90 -2.59 7.84
CA LEU A 157 15.43 -2.26 6.51
C LEU A 157 15.31 -0.78 6.18
N PHE A 158 14.20 -0.14 6.57
CA PHE A 158 13.84 1.19 6.07
C PHE A 158 13.55 2.23 7.16
N GLY A 159 13.47 1.80 8.42
CA GLY A 159 12.98 2.61 9.53
C GLY A 159 11.49 2.90 9.41
N ASP A 160 11.13 4.16 9.61
CA ASP A 160 9.75 4.65 9.41
C ASP A 160 9.30 4.48 7.94
N TRP A 161 8.01 4.64 7.68
CA TRP A 161 7.42 4.46 6.35
C TRP A 161 8.10 5.38 5.32
N ASN A 162 8.67 4.79 4.27
CA ASN A 162 9.23 5.56 3.16
C ASN A 162 8.17 6.47 2.53
N ASN A 163 8.52 7.73 2.36
CA ASN A 163 7.83 8.64 1.48
C ASN A 163 8.25 8.40 0.02
N LEU A 164 7.43 8.87 -0.92
CA LEU A 164 7.65 8.63 -2.36
C LEU A 164 9.01 9.13 -2.86
N SER A 165 9.53 10.23 -2.30
CA SER A 165 10.84 10.78 -2.66
C SER A 165 12.02 10.08 -1.98
N GLY A 166 11.77 9.25 -0.95
CA GLY A 166 12.78 8.57 -0.15
C GLY A 166 12.86 7.06 -0.39
N VAL A 167 12.08 6.52 -1.33
CA VAL A 167 12.20 5.10 -1.71
C VAL A 167 13.54 4.83 -2.41
N PRO A 168 14.16 3.66 -2.20
CA PRO A 168 15.37 3.30 -2.93
C PRO A 168 15.08 3.11 -4.42
N TYR A 169 16.06 3.41 -5.26
CA TYR A 169 16.05 2.96 -6.65
C TYR A 169 16.37 1.47 -6.76
N ALA A 170 15.79 0.85 -7.77
CA ALA A 170 15.87 -0.57 -8.03
C ALA A 170 16.17 -0.87 -9.49
N TYR A 171 16.69 -2.07 -9.74
CA TYR A 171 16.74 -2.70 -11.06
C TYR A 171 15.57 -3.66 -11.22
N TYR A 172 14.95 -3.61 -12.39
CA TYR A 172 13.84 -4.47 -12.79
C TYR A 172 14.18 -5.19 -14.09
N TYR A 173 13.78 -6.45 -14.19
CA TYR A 173 13.93 -7.28 -15.38
C TYR A 173 12.57 -7.52 -16.03
N ASP A 174 12.45 -7.15 -17.29
CA ASP A 174 11.31 -7.43 -18.17
C ASP A 174 11.52 -8.81 -18.82
N ASP A 175 10.84 -9.83 -18.30
CA ASP A 175 11.06 -11.23 -18.70
C ASP A 175 10.34 -11.61 -20.00
N ASP A 176 9.34 -10.83 -20.42
CA ASP A 176 8.58 -11.04 -21.67
C ASP A 176 8.77 -9.93 -22.71
N ALA A 177 9.68 -8.98 -22.46
CA ALA A 177 9.96 -7.83 -23.30
C ALA A 177 8.70 -6.99 -23.61
N ASN A 178 7.76 -6.97 -22.67
CA ASN A 178 6.47 -6.30 -22.82
C ASN A 178 6.36 -5.17 -21.80
N PRO A 179 6.41 -3.89 -22.23
CA PRO A 179 6.36 -2.77 -21.31
C PRO A 179 4.99 -2.60 -20.60
N ASN A 180 4.01 -3.45 -20.91
CA ASN A 180 2.68 -3.42 -20.29
C ASN A 180 2.51 -4.46 -19.17
N THR A 181 3.49 -5.33 -18.94
CA THR A 181 3.51 -6.29 -17.83
C THR A 181 4.38 -5.77 -16.69
N ASP A 182 4.21 -6.36 -15.51
CA ASP A 182 4.96 -5.96 -14.32
C ASP A 182 6.36 -6.59 -14.36
N ASN A 183 7.40 -5.76 -14.35
CA ASN A 183 8.78 -6.24 -14.34
C ASN A 183 9.18 -6.84 -12.98
N THR A 184 10.13 -7.77 -13.03
CA THR A 184 10.66 -8.48 -11.87
C THR A 184 11.73 -7.66 -11.14
N LEU A 185 11.54 -7.36 -9.84
CA LEU A 185 12.55 -6.66 -9.02
C LEU A 185 13.82 -7.50 -8.81
N MET A 186 14.97 -7.03 -9.29
CA MET A 186 16.24 -7.77 -9.29
C MET A 186 17.21 -7.33 -8.19
N ALA A 187 17.32 -6.02 -7.98
CA ALA A 187 18.25 -5.41 -7.04
C ALA A 187 17.74 -4.05 -6.57
N ASN A 188 18.26 -3.54 -5.46
CA ASN A 188 18.06 -2.17 -5.02
C ASN A 188 19.39 -1.51 -4.62
N CYS A 189 19.46 -0.19 -4.77
CA CYS A 189 20.59 0.59 -4.28
C CYS A 189 20.53 0.65 -2.75
N ASP A 190 21.57 0.17 -2.09
CA ASP A 190 21.77 0.26 -0.64
C ASP A 190 22.53 1.54 -0.28
N GLY A 191 21.95 2.67 -0.67
CA GLY A 191 22.52 4.00 -0.54
C GLY A 191 21.64 5.03 -1.24
N THR A 192 22.15 6.24 -1.41
CA THR A 192 21.44 7.27 -2.18
C THR A 192 21.68 7.04 -3.68
N PHE A 193 20.61 6.96 -4.46
CA PHE A 193 20.69 6.99 -5.91
C PHE A 193 20.58 8.42 -6.41
N VAL A 194 21.54 8.83 -7.24
CA VAL A 194 21.56 10.16 -7.86
C VAL A 194 21.25 9.99 -9.33
N VAL A 195 20.07 10.46 -9.74
CA VAL A 195 19.68 10.54 -11.15
C VAL A 195 20.58 11.55 -11.86
N THR A 196 21.29 11.12 -12.89
CA THR A 196 22.14 11.96 -13.72
C THR A 196 21.47 12.33 -15.04
N ASP A 197 20.51 11.53 -15.50
CA ASP A 197 19.67 11.82 -16.65
C ASP A 197 18.20 11.52 -16.31
N PRO A 198 17.34 12.55 -16.21
CA PRO A 198 15.93 12.37 -15.85
C PRO A 198 15.08 11.77 -16.97
N VAL A 199 15.55 11.79 -18.23
CA VAL A 199 14.77 11.24 -19.37
C VAL A 199 14.91 9.72 -19.40
N THR A 200 16.13 9.23 -19.22
CA THR A 200 16.43 7.79 -19.21
C THR A 200 16.37 7.17 -17.82
N SER A 201 16.15 7.99 -16.78
CA SER A 201 16.30 7.62 -15.37
C SER A 201 17.70 7.10 -15.01
N ALA A 202 18.70 7.27 -15.88
CA ALA A 202 20.06 6.85 -15.60
C ALA A 202 20.65 7.62 -14.42
N GLY A 203 21.52 6.96 -13.66
CA GLY A 203 22.09 7.54 -12.45
C GLY A 203 23.11 6.63 -11.78
N THR A 204 23.57 7.06 -10.61
CA THR A 204 24.61 6.37 -9.84
C THR A 204 24.13 6.04 -8.44
N CYS A 205 24.40 4.83 -7.99
CA CYS A 205 24.22 4.43 -6.60
C CYS A 205 25.47 4.84 -5.81
N SER A 206 25.33 5.71 -4.82
CA SER A 206 26.43 6.09 -3.91
C SER A 206 26.82 4.98 -2.93
N GLY A 207 25.95 3.99 -2.76
CA GLY A 207 26.19 2.78 -1.98
C GLY A 207 26.53 1.58 -2.86
N THR A 208 26.07 0.40 -2.43
CA THR A 208 26.24 -0.85 -3.18
C THR A 208 24.91 -1.31 -3.75
N TRP A 209 24.90 -1.81 -4.99
CA TRP A 209 23.73 -2.54 -5.49
C TRP A 209 23.64 -3.87 -4.78
N VAL A 210 22.49 -4.15 -4.17
CA VAL A 210 22.25 -5.39 -3.44
C VAL A 210 21.05 -6.13 -3.98
N THR A 211 21.10 -7.45 -3.90
CA THR A 211 19.97 -8.33 -4.17
C THR A 211 19.59 -9.11 -2.92
N TYR A 212 18.30 -9.41 -2.77
CA TYR A 212 17.78 -10.35 -1.77
C TYR A 212 17.38 -11.69 -2.42
N ARG A 213 17.68 -11.84 -3.72
CA ARG A 213 17.59 -13.10 -4.44
C ARG A 213 18.69 -14.05 -3.98
N SER A 214 18.40 -15.34 -4.04
CA SER A 214 19.37 -16.39 -3.70
C SER A 214 20.66 -16.29 -4.53
N GLN A 215 20.57 -15.80 -5.77
CA GLN A 215 21.70 -15.42 -6.61
C GLN A 215 21.36 -14.18 -7.45
N ALA A 216 22.38 -13.43 -7.86
CA ALA A 216 22.20 -12.32 -8.80
C ALA A 216 22.05 -12.86 -10.23
N GLY A 217 21.08 -12.31 -10.98
CA GLY A 217 20.84 -12.67 -12.39
C GLY A 217 19.70 -13.66 -12.56
N LEU A 218 19.78 -14.44 -13.64
CA LEU A 218 18.75 -15.39 -14.07
C LEU A 218 19.32 -16.80 -14.06
N ASP A 219 18.46 -17.79 -13.87
CA ASP A 219 18.81 -19.20 -14.01
C ASP A 219 18.97 -19.62 -15.49
N ALA A 220 19.25 -20.89 -15.72
CA ALA A 220 19.43 -21.44 -17.07
C ALA A 220 18.16 -21.36 -17.95
N SER A 221 17.00 -21.12 -17.35
CA SER A 221 15.72 -20.95 -18.04
C SER A 221 15.35 -19.46 -18.24
N GLY A 222 16.23 -18.53 -17.87
CA GLY A 222 15.97 -17.10 -17.98
C GLY A 222 15.05 -16.56 -16.88
N ILE A 223 14.84 -17.30 -15.80
CA ILE A 223 13.97 -16.91 -14.69
C ILE A 223 14.83 -16.33 -13.57
N ALA A 224 14.39 -15.22 -12.98
CA ALA A 224 15.07 -14.63 -11.84
C ALA A 224 15.08 -15.59 -10.64
N TYR A 225 16.25 -15.80 -10.04
CA TYR A 225 16.39 -16.64 -8.86
C TYR A 225 15.42 -16.20 -7.74
N PRO A 226 14.79 -17.14 -7.00
CA PRO A 226 13.85 -16.79 -5.95
C PRO A 226 14.52 -15.99 -4.83
N SER A 227 13.73 -15.18 -4.13
CA SER A 227 14.19 -14.49 -2.92
C SER A 227 14.44 -15.46 -1.77
N ASP A 228 15.57 -15.30 -1.09
CA ASP A 228 15.84 -15.92 0.20
C ASP A 228 15.84 -14.90 1.35
N GLY A 229 15.55 -13.62 1.07
CA GLY A 229 15.53 -12.54 2.05
C GLY A 229 16.91 -12.16 2.62
N VAL A 230 18.00 -12.69 2.05
CA VAL A 230 19.36 -12.40 2.51
C VAL A 230 20.01 -11.40 1.58
N LYS A 231 20.35 -10.23 2.12
CA LYS A 231 21.07 -9.15 1.43
C LYS A 231 22.44 -9.62 0.93
N LYS A 232 22.69 -9.50 -0.37
CA LYS A 232 23.96 -9.84 -1.03
C LYS A 232 24.38 -8.74 -1.99
N PRO A 233 25.67 -8.40 -2.11
CA PRO A 233 26.12 -7.48 -3.14
C PRO A 233 25.90 -8.08 -4.54
N VAL A 234 25.51 -7.25 -5.50
CA VAL A 234 25.47 -7.62 -6.91
C VAL A 234 26.90 -7.55 -7.49
N PRO A 235 27.42 -8.64 -8.10
CA PRO A 235 28.73 -8.61 -8.74
C PRO A 235 28.84 -7.55 -9.85
N ALA A 236 30.02 -6.95 -10.01
CA ALA A 236 30.22 -5.84 -10.93
C ALA A 236 30.03 -6.23 -12.41
N ASP A 237 30.41 -7.45 -12.78
CA ASP A 237 30.22 -8.02 -14.12
C ASP A 237 28.74 -8.26 -14.44
N ILE A 238 27.95 -8.75 -13.48
CA ILE A 238 26.49 -8.88 -13.61
C ILE A 238 25.84 -7.51 -13.75
N LEU A 239 26.24 -6.54 -12.94
CA LEU A 239 25.72 -5.18 -13.04
C LEU A 239 26.04 -4.54 -14.40
N ALA A 240 27.26 -4.72 -14.91
CA ALA A 240 27.63 -4.26 -16.25
C ALA A 240 26.80 -4.92 -17.35
N ALA A 241 26.49 -6.22 -17.21
CA ALA A 241 25.62 -6.93 -18.14
C ALA A 241 24.18 -6.39 -18.13
N TRP A 242 23.63 -6.06 -16.95
CA TRP A 242 22.31 -5.42 -16.84
C TRP A 242 22.30 -4.04 -17.50
N GLN A 243 23.33 -3.21 -17.27
CA GLN A 243 23.44 -1.88 -17.85
C GLN A 243 23.53 -1.88 -19.38
N ALA A 244 24.02 -2.96 -19.98
CA ALA A 244 24.10 -3.13 -21.43
C ALA A 244 22.85 -3.77 -22.06
N ASN A 245 21.84 -4.15 -21.26
CA ASN A 245 20.68 -4.91 -21.72
C ASN A 245 19.37 -4.11 -21.53
N TYR A 246 18.64 -3.88 -22.61
CA TYR A 246 17.39 -3.12 -22.61
C TYR A 246 16.26 -3.76 -21.80
N LEU A 247 16.34 -5.07 -21.52
CA LEU A 247 15.39 -5.77 -20.65
C LEU A 247 15.55 -5.39 -19.17
N TYR A 248 16.64 -4.69 -18.83
CA TYR A 248 16.86 -4.18 -17.48
C TYR A 248 16.61 -2.69 -17.44
N THR A 249 15.73 -2.28 -16.53
CA THR A 249 15.39 -0.87 -16.30
C THR A 249 15.65 -0.50 -14.85
N ASN A 250 15.90 0.78 -14.59
CA ASN A 250 16.03 1.28 -13.24
C ASN A 250 14.89 2.26 -12.92
N ALA A 251 14.28 2.11 -11.75
CA ALA A 251 13.19 2.97 -11.29
C ALA A 251 13.12 3.02 -9.77
N PRO A 252 12.49 4.04 -9.17
CA PRO A 252 12.20 4.05 -7.74
C PRO A 252 11.29 2.87 -7.34
N LEU A 253 11.56 2.26 -6.18
CA LEU A 253 10.73 1.20 -5.61
C LEU A 253 9.51 1.79 -4.89
N GLU A 254 8.64 2.45 -5.65
CA GLU A 254 7.49 3.22 -5.16
C GLU A 254 6.52 2.41 -4.31
N ASP A 255 6.49 1.09 -4.48
CA ASP A 255 5.67 0.21 -3.66
C ASP A 255 5.98 0.36 -2.17
N LEU A 256 7.21 0.73 -1.77
CA LEU A 256 7.57 0.99 -0.38
C LEU A 256 6.89 2.22 0.22
N ALA A 257 6.43 3.16 -0.61
CA ALA A 257 5.63 4.32 -0.20
C ALA A 257 4.12 4.06 -0.24
N ASN A 258 3.69 2.96 -0.85
CA ASN A 258 2.29 2.65 -1.10
C ASN A 258 1.77 1.55 -0.15
N LEU A 259 0.95 1.94 0.82
CA LEU A 259 0.31 1.02 1.76
C LEU A 259 -1.09 0.65 1.28
N GLY A 260 -1.36 -0.65 1.16
CA GLY A 260 -2.69 -1.19 0.91
C GLY A 260 -3.49 -1.24 2.20
N LEU A 261 -4.65 -0.57 2.23
CA LEU A 261 -5.59 -0.61 3.34
C LEU A 261 -6.85 -1.37 2.92
N ASN A 262 -7.33 -2.24 3.78
CA ASN A 262 -8.60 -2.94 3.59
C ASN A 262 -9.40 -2.93 4.89
N TYR A 263 -10.64 -2.42 4.83
CA TYR A 263 -11.55 -2.30 5.96
C TYR A 263 -12.98 -2.15 5.47
N TYR A 264 -13.98 -2.40 6.34
CA TYR A 264 -15.38 -2.15 6.01
C TYR A 264 -15.90 -0.89 6.69
N ILE A 265 -16.79 -0.18 6.00
CA ILE A 265 -17.61 0.90 6.55
C ILE A 265 -19.07 0.46 6.46
N THR A 266 -19.79 0.54 7.56
CA THR A 266 -21.23 0.34 7.61
C THR A 266 -21.93 1.67 7.72
N VAL A 267 -22.93 1.86 6.86
CA VAL A 267 -23.83 3.01 6.86
C VAL A 267 -25.26 2.51 7.00
N ASN A 268 -26.02 3.09 7.92
CA ASN A 268 -27.43 2.75 8.08
C ASN A 268 -28.36 3.91 7.72
N LYS A 269 -29.66 3.65 7.83
CA LYS A 269 -30.77 4.57 7.54
C LYS A 269 -30.79 5.89 8.34
N LEU A 270 -29.92 6.06 9.33
CA LEU A 270 -29.80 7.31 10.08
C LEU A 270 -29.05 8.39 9.29
N ASN A 271 -28.53 8.08 8.10
CA ASN A 271 -27.74 9.00 7.28
C ASN A 271 -28.43 10.33 6.94
N ALA A 272 -29.76 10.34 6.82
CA ALA A 272 -30.53 11.57 6.61
C ALA A 272 -30.48 12.52 7.82
N ASN A 273 -30.16 12.02 9.02
CA ASN A 273 -30.11 12.77 10.27
C ASN A 273 -28.69 13.19 10.68
N TRP A 274 -27.69 12.87 9.87
CA TRP A 274 -26.31 13.29 10.13
C TRP A 274 -26.14 14.81 10.08
N LYS A 275 -25.06 15.30 10.70
CA LYS A 275 -24.71 16.73 10.73
C LYS A 275 -24.58 17.32 9.31
N THR A 276 -24.13 16.49 8.37
CA THR A 276 -24.21 16.71 6.92
C THR A 276 -25.09 15.61 6.34
N PRO A 277 -26.39 15.87 6.07
CA PRO A 277 -27.30 14.83 5.62
C PRO A 277 -26.76 14.07 4.40
N ASN A 278 -26.76 12.73 4.49
CA ASN A 278 -26.32 11.81 3.43
C ASN A 278 -24.86 11.94 3.01
N GLN A 279 -24.02 12.62 3.79
CA GLN A 279 -22.61 12.77 3.52
C GLN A 279 -21.79 12.49 4.77
N PHE A 280 -20.68 11.78 4.61
CA PHE A 280 -19.68 11.65 5.66
C PHE A 280 -18.28 11.87 5.09
N VAL A 281 -17.32 12.02 5.99
CA VAL A 281 -15.90 12.20 5.69
C VAL A 281 -15.09 11.12 6.39
N LEU A 282 -14.19 10.51 5.64
CA LEU A 282 -13.09 9.74 6.19
C LEU A 282 -11.84 10.61 6.20
N ARG A 283 -11.33 10.90 7.40
CA ARG A 283 -10.12 11.69 7.59
C ARG A 283 -8.94 10.78 7.91
N PHE A 284 -7.89 10.84 7.10
CA PHE A 284 -6.58 10.28 7.44
C PHE A 284 -5.69 11.36 8.02
N THR A 285 -5.09 11.11 9.18
CA THR A 285 -4.11 12.00 9.81
C THR A 285 -2.77 11.27 9.92
N PRO A 286 -1.67 11.81 9.35
CA PRO A 286 -0.36 11.20 9.47
C PRO A 286 0.19 11.27 10.90
N LYS A 287 1.05 10.31 11.27
CA LYS A 287 1.79 10.28 12.53
C LYS A 287 3.29 10.50 12.27
N TYR A 288 3.97 11.20 13.15
CA TYR A 288 5.41 11.50 13.08
C TYR A 288 6.15 11.14 14.37
#